data_AF-A0A506TYA6-F1
#
_entry.id   AF-A0A506TYA6-F1
#
_cell.length_a   1.000
_cell.length_b   1.000
_cell.length_c   1.000
_cell.angle_alpha   90.00
_cell.angle_beta   90.00
_cell.angle_gamma   90.00
#
_symmetry.space_group_name_H-M   'P 1'
#
loop_
_entity.id
_entity.type
_entity.pdbx_description
1 polymer ?
#
loop_
_entity_poly.entity_id
_entity_poly.type
_entity_poly.pdbx_seq_one_letter_code
_entity_poly.pdbx_strand_id
1 'polypeptide(L)'
;MNSSQGRNPTGWRKQTIARLQYAQMAKAAAFGRHSRAEIRHLLNRIRPALGLGTTQTFLLNILFDATYEQDWQVGRAPIVWPSNETLARQLSISVNATRDALRFLADEGLIAYQNSANCRRAGQRDRNGRIIYAYGINLALLEARYDELKAQADHHDDETARRRVLRNDITSLRRTIEATIEMARDRVPAERLKTFERQLGLIGPAWDGSAGPA
;
A
#
# COMPACT_ATOMS: atom_id res chain seq x y z
N MET A 1 -3.46 -4.07 -20.66
CA MET A 1 -4.47 -4.98 -21.24
C MET A 1 -5.73 -4.90 -20.39
N ASN A 2 -6.79 -4.30 -20.94
CA ASN A 2 -8.02 -4.00 -20.21
C ASN A 2 -8.96 -5.22 -20.27
N SER A 3 -9.02 -6.00 -19.20
CA SER A 3 -9.93 -7.15 -19.10
C SER A 3 -11.32 -6.67 -18.67
N SER A 4 -12.26 -6.69 -19.61
CA SER A 4 -13.69 -6.48 -19.41
C SER A 4 -14.24 -7.37 -18.29
N GLN A 5 -14.71 -6.73 -17.21
CA GLN A 5 -15.14 -7.36 -15.97
C GLN A 5 -16.63 -7.71 -16.00
N GLY A 6 -16.96 -8.95 -16.38
CA GLY A 6 -18.29 -9.53 -16.21
C GLY A 6 -18.57 -10.00 -14.76
N ARG A 7 -19.81 -9.82 -14.30
CA ARG A 7 -20.31 -10.26 -12.98
C ARG A 7 -20.32 -11.80 -12.92
N ASN A 8 -19.77 -12.39 -11.86
CA ASN A 8 -19.73 -13.85 -11.71
C ASN A 8 -21.14 -14.41 -11.40
N PRO A 9 -21.76 -15.23 -12.27
CA PRO A 9 -23.18 -15.61 -12.16
C PRO A 9 -23.50 -16.52 -10.98
N THR A 10 -22.51 -17.22 -10.44
CA THR A 10 -22.71 -18.18 -9.35
C THR A 10 -22.78 -17.53 -7.95
N GLY A 11 -22.45 -16.24 -7.82
CA GLY A 11 -22.33 -15.56 -6.52
C GLY A 11 -21.02 -15.86 -5.77
N TRP A 12 -20.15 -16.71 -6.33
CA TRP A 12 -18.85 -17.05 -5.76
C TRP A 12 -17.81 -15.95 -6.02
N ARG A 13 -16.86 -15.77 -5.09
CA ARG A 13 -15.71 -14.89 -5.32
C ARG A 13 -14.88 -15.44 -6.47
N LYS A 14 -14.57 -14.61 -7.47
CA LYS A 14 -13.73 -14.97 -8.62
C LYS A 14 -12.40 -15.55 -8.12
N GLN A 15 -12.13 -16.81 -8.44
CA GLN A 15 -10.87 -17.47 -8.10
C GLN A 15 -9.84 -17.16 -9.18
N THR A 16 -8.62 -16.87 -8.74
CA THR A 16 -7.43 -16.74 -9.59
C THR A 16 -6.35 -17.65 -9.01
N ILE A 17 -5.38 -18.07 -9.82
CA ILE A 17 -4.28 -18.94 -9.36
C ILE A 17 -3.52 -18.28 -8.20
N ALA A 18 -3.23 -16.98 -8.31
CA ALA A 18 -2.60 -16.20 -7.25
C ALA A 18 -3.41 -16.25 -5.93
N ARG A 19 -4.74 -16.07 -5.98
CA ARG A 19 -5.58 -16.14 -4.78
C ARG A 19 -5.60 -17.52 -4.13
N LEU A 20 -5.52 -18.59 -4.94
CA LEU A 20 -5.41 -19.95 -4.42
C LEU A 20 -4.07 -20.16 -3.71
N GLN A 21 -2.97 -19.69 -4.31
CA GLN A 21 -1.63 -19.74 -3.69
C GLN A 21 -1.60 -18.94 -2.38
N TYR A 22 -2.15 -17.72 -2.37
CA TYR A 22 -2.28 -16.91 -1.17
C TYR A 22 -3.13 -17.59 -0.09
N ALA A 23 -4.23 -18.24 -0.46
CA ALA A 23 -5.02 -19.01 0.51
C ALA A 23 -4.26 -20.21 1.09
N GLN A 24 -3.40 -20.86 0.29
CA GLN A 24 -2.52 -21.94 0.76
C GLN A 24 -1.43 -21.41 1.69
N MET A 25 -0.75 -20.33 1.31
CA MET A 25 0.25 -19.66 2.15
C MET A 25 -0.35 -19.21 3.49
N ALA A 26 -1.54 -18.62 3.48
CA ALA A 26 -2.23 -18.21 4.70
C ALA A 26 -2.58 -19.38 5.63
N LYS A 27 -2.86 -20.58 5.07
CA LYS A 27 -3.08 -21.80 5.86
C LYS A 27 -1.78 -22.38 6.41
N ALA A 28 -0.69 -22.25 5.68
CA ALA A 28 0.63 -22.74 6.04
C ALA A 28 1.47 -21.71 6.84
N ALA A 29 0.88 -20.57 7.22
CA ALA A 29 1.58 -19.50 7.91
C ALA A 29 2.17 -19.99 9.23
N ALA A 30 3.50 -19.86 9.37
CA ALA A 30 4.23 -20.21 10.57
C ALA A 30 4.29 -18.99 11.51
N PHE A 31 3.32 -18.89 12.41
CA PHE A 31 3.26 -17.82 13.40
C PHE A 31 4.37 -17.91 14.45
N GLY A 32 4.63 -16.79 15.11
CA GLY A 32 5.63 -16.67 16.17
C GLY A 32 7.00 -16.19 15.67
N ARG A 33 7.13 -15.85 14.38
CA ARG A 33 8.35 -15.21 13.85
C ARG A 33 8.31 -13.69 14.06
N HIS A 34 7.13 -13.08 13.92
CA HIS A 34 6.96 -11.64 14.11
C HIS A 34 5.77 -11.34 15.04
N SER A 35 5.90 -10.25 15.79
CA SER A 35 4.83 -9.70 16.61
C SER A 35 3.77 -9.00 15.75
N ARG A 36 2.56 -8.87 16.31
CA ARG A 36 1.48 -8.08 15.70
C ARG A 36 1.92 -6.64 15.40
N ALA A 37 2.72 -6.04 16.27
CA ALA A 37 3.25 -4.69 16.06
C ALA A 37 4.20 -4.62 14.84
N GLU A 38 5.13 -5.56 14.71
CA GLU A 38 6.07 -5.61 13.58
C GLU A 38 5.35 -5.78 12.24
N ILE A 39 4.34 -6.63 12.19
CA ILE A 39 3.51 -6.83 10.99
C ILE A 39 2.76 -5.53 10.65
N ARG A 40 2.20 -4.83 11.64
CA ARG A 40 1.54 -3.53 11.42
C ARG A 40 2.51 -2.47 10.90
N HIS A 41 3.72 -2.39 11.47
CA HIS A 41 4.73 -1.44 11.03
C HIS A 41 5.16 -1.71 9.58
N LEU A 42 5.40 -2.98 9.24
CA LEU A 42 5.71 -3.37 7.87
C LEU A 42 4.58 -2.99 6.90
N LEU A 43 3.33 -3.32 7.25
CA LEU A 43 2.17 -2.96 6.44
C LEU A 43 2.08 -1.47 6.14
N ASN A 44 2.34 -0.63 7.15
CA ASN A 44 2.31 0.82 7.00
C ASN A 44 3.46 1.36 6.14
N ARG A 45 4.62 0.67 6.15
CA ARG A 45 5.81 1.04 5.38
C ARG A 45 5.70 0.64 3.91
N ILE A 46 5.11 -0.53 3.62
CA ILE A 46 5.00 -1.06 2.25
C ILE A 46 3.89 -0.39 1.40
N ARG A 47 2.97 0.35 2.02
CA ARG A 47 1.84 1.03 1.33
C ARG A 47 2.21 1.74 0.01
N PRO A 48 3.24 2.62 -0.04
CA PRO A 48 3.62 3.30 -1.28
C PRO A 48 4.13 2.34 -2.36
N ALA A 49 4.86 1.28 -1.99
CA ALA A 49 5.40 0.31 -2.93
C ALA A 49 4.31 -0.51 -3.62
N LEU A 50 3.21 -0.81 -2.91
CA LEU A 50 2.06 -1.54 -3.44
C LEU A 50 0.98 -0.62 -4.05
N GLY A 51 1.23 0.70 -4.10
CA GLY A 51 0.25 1.67 -4.61
C GLY A 51 -1.06 1.69 -3.81
N LEU A 52 -1.00 1.43 -2.49
CA LEU A 52 -2.20 1.43 -1.65
C LEU A 52 -2.75 2.84 -1.51
N GLY A 53 -3.97 3.05 -2.02
CA GLY A 53 -4.73 4.26 -1.76
C GLY A 53 -5.21 4.38 -0.31
N THR A 54 -5.77 5.54 0.03
CA THR A 54 -6.30 5.85 1.36
C THR A 54 -7.35 4.83 1.80
N THR A 55 -8.30 4.49 0.92
CA THR A 55 -9.38 3.54 1.24
C THR A 55 -8.85 2.15 1.57
N GLN A 56 -7.91 1.63 0.77
CA GLN A 56 -7.30 0.32 0.97
C GLN A 56 -6.50 0.28 2.28
N THR A 57 -5.76 1.37 2.54
CA THR A 57 -4.99 1.55 3.77
C THR A 57 -5.89 1.55 5.01
N PHE A 58 -6.95 2.35 5.02
CA PHE A 58 -7.89 2.41 6.13
C PHE A 58 -8.62 1.07 6.32
N LEU A 59 -9.04 0.42 5.23
CA LEU A 59 -9.66 -0.89 5.29
C LEU A 59 -8.73 -1.91 5.94
N LEU A 60 -7.46 -1.96 5.53
CA LEU A 60 -6.48 -2.87 6.11
C LEU A 60 -6.27 -2.59 7.61
N ASN A 61 -6.24 -1.31 8.00
CA ASN A 61 -6.15 -0.93 9.40
C ASN A 61 -7.36 -1.40 10.23
N ILE A 62 -8.57 -1.18 9.73
CA ILE A 62 -9.82 -1.65 10.35
C ILE A 62 -9.80 -3.17 10.55
N LEU A 63 -9.38 -3.92 9.53
CA LEU A 63 -9.31 -5.38 9.60
C LEU A 63 -8.31 -5.84 10.67
N PHE A 64 -7.16 -5.17 10.76
CA PHE A 64 -6.12 -5.50 11.72
C PHE A 64 -6.52 -5.09 13.15
N ASP A 65 -7.23 -3.98 13.32
CA ASP A 65 -7.80 -3.56 14.61
C ASP A 65 -8.87 -4.52 15.12
N ALA A 66 -9.54 -5.24 14.22
CA ALA A 66 -10.49 -6.31 14.57
C ALA A 66 -9.83 -7.64 15.02
N THR A 67 -8.49 -7.71 15.05
CA THR A 67 -7.72 -8.86 15.59
C THR A 67 -7.22 -8.59 17.00
N TYR A 68 -7.01 -9.65 17.78
CA TYR A 68 -6.40 -9.60 19.11
C TYR A 68 -4.98 -10.16 19.08
N GLU A 69 -4.14 -9.78 20.05
CA GLU A 69 -2.73 -10.22 20.12
C GLU A 69 -2.61 -11.75 20.06
N GLN A 70 -3.49 -12.45 20.79
CA GLN A 70 -3.53 -13.92 20.82
C GLN A 70 -3.87 -14.57 19.48
N ASP A 71 -4.49 -13.85 18.53
CA ASP A 71 -4.81 -14.40 17.22
C ASP A 71 -3.56 -14.60 16.34
N TRP A 72 -2.46 -13.92 16.69
CA TRP A 72 -1.17 -13.96 15.98
C TRP A 72 -0.17 -14.96 16.58
N GLN A 73 -0.62 -15.82 17.50
CA GLN A 73 0.21 -16.83 18.14
C GLN A 73 0.22 -18.16 17.36
N VAL A 74 1.22 -19.00 17.65
CA VAL A 74 1.35 -20.35 17.09
C VAL A 74 0.04 -21.14 17.26
N GLY A 75 -0.42 -21.78 16.19
CA GLY A 75 -1.65 -22.58 16.18
C GLY A 75 -2.94 -21.75 16.16
N ARG A 76 -2.86 -20.43 16.01
CA ARG A 76 -4.00 -19.52 15.82
C ARG A 76 -3.99 -18.95 14.41
N ALA A 77 -5.03 -18.18 14.09
CA ALA A 77 -5.11 -17.46 12.83
C ALA A 77 -5.90 -16.14 13.02
N PRO A 78 -5.36 -14.99 12.58
CA PRO A 78 -6.01 -13.70 12.66
C PRO A 78 -7.09 -13.58 11.58
N ILE A 79 -8.25 -14.16 11.88
CA ILE A 79 -9.39 -14.20 10.97
C ILE A 79 -10.49 -13.30 11.52
N VAL A 80 -10.99 -12.41 10.68
CA VAL A 80 -12.00 -11.41 11.04
C VAL A 80 -13.20 -11.51 10.11
N TRP A 81 -14.38 -11.23 10.64
CA TRP A 81 -15.65 -11.44 9.91
C TRP A 81 -16.59 -10.22 9.88
N PRO A 82 -16.10 -8.97 9.75
CA PRO A 82 -17.01 -7.84 9.58
C PRO A 82 -17.81 -7.96 8.28
N SER A 83 -19.09 -7.58 8.31
CA SER A 83 -19.92 -7.53 7.09
C SER A 83 -19.44 -6.40 6.17
N ASN A 84 -19.77 -6.48 4.88
CA ASN A 84 -19.40 -5.40 3.95
C ASN A 84 -20.14 -4.10 4.30
N GLU A 85 -21.35 -4.20 4.83
CA GLU A 85 -22.15 -3.06 5.30
C GLU A 85 -21.48 -2.38 6.50
N THR A 86 -20.89 -3.16 7.41
CA THR A 86 -20.15 -2.59 8.55
C THR A 86 -18.86 -1.92 8.12
N LEU A 87 -18.09 -2.55 7.23
CA LEU A 87 -16.88 -1.95 6.67
C LEU A 87 -17.20 -0.66 5.88
N ALA A 88 -18.25 -0.69 5.05
CA ALA A 88 -18.71 0.46 4.29
C ALA A 88 -19.06 1.65 5.19
N ARG A 89 -19.76 1.38 6.30
CA ARG A 89 -20.12 2.40 7.30
C ARG A 89 -18.89 2.99 7.99
N GLN A 90 -17.92 2.17 8.38
CA GLN A 90 -16.68 2.64 9.03
C GLN A 90 -15.79 3.44 8.08
N LEU A 91 -15.79 3.09 6.79
CA LEU A 91 -15.03 3.77 5.75
C LEU A 91 -15.77 4.98 5.14
N SER A 92 -17.06 5.16 5.45
CA SER A 92 -17.95 6.16 4.84
C SER A 92 -17.98 6.08 3.30
N ILE A 93 -18.03 4.86 2.75
CA ILE A 93 -18.10 4.60 1.30
C ILE A 93 -19.24 3.62 0.98
N SER A 94 -19.49 3.41 -0.32
CA SER A 94 -20.49 2.42 -0.75
C SER A 94 -20.03 0.98 -0.47
N VAL A 95 -21.00 0.07 -0.33
CA VAL A 95 -20.72 -1.37 -0.19
C VAL A 95 -19.98 -1.91 -1.42
N ASN A 96 -20.25 -1.37 -2.61
CA ASN A 96 -19.51 -1.75 -3.82
C ASN A 96 -18.05 -1.29 -3.78
N ALA A 97 -17.78 -0.04 -3.41
CA ALA A 97 -16.41 0.45 -3.23
C ALA A 97 -15.65 -0.36 -2.17
N THR A 98 -16.33 -0.78 -1.10
CA THR A 98 -15.78 -1.68 -0.08
C THR A 98 -15.41 -3.05 -0.66
N ARG A 99 -16.29 -3.63 -1.49
CA ARG A 99 -16.00 -4.90 -2.19
C ARG A 99 -14.82 -4.75 -3.14
N ASP A 100 -14.71 -3.63 -3.84
CA ASP A 100 -13.60 -3.35 -4.75
C ASP A 100 -12.28 -3.18 -4.01
N ALA A 101 -12.26 -2.47 -2.87
CA ALA A 101 -11.08 -2.36 -2.03
C ALA A 101 -10.65 -3.71 -1.44
N LEU A 102 -11.60 -4.53 -0.96
CA LEU A 102 -11.35 -5.90 -0.52
C LEU A 102 -10.83 -6.79 -1.66
N ARG A 103 -11.33 -6.60 -2.87
CA ARG A 103 -10.87 -7.34 -4.06
C ARG A 103 -9.42 -7.00 -4.36
N PHE A 104 -9.10 -5.70 -4.35
CA PHE A 104 -7.76 -5.18 -4.54
C PHE A 104 -6.78 -5.74 -3.51
N LEU A 105 -7.10 -5.66 -2.21
CA LEU A 105 -6.23 -6.22 -1.14
C LEU A 105 -5.99 -7.72 -1.29
N ALA A 106 -6.98 -8.47 -1.80
CA ALA A 106 -6.83 -9.90 -2.07
C ALA A 106 -6.00 -10.20 -3.32
N ASP A 107 -6.02 -9.30 -4.31
CA ASP A 107 -5.19 -9.42 -5.51
C ASP A 107 -3.72 -9.07 -5.22
N GLU A 108 -3.46 -8.07 -4.38
CA GLU A 108 -2.12 -7.76 -3.85
C GLU A 108 -1.60 -8.78 -2.83
N GLY A 109 -2.42 -9.77 -2.45
CA GLY A 109 -2.05 -10.80 -1.49
C GLY A 109 -1.78 -10.27 -0.09
N LEU A 110 -2.50 -9.23 0.32
CA LEU A 110 -2.50 -8.70 1.69
C LEU A 110 -3.56 -9.37 2.57
N ILE A 111 -4.61 -9.92 1.94
CA ILE A 111 -5.65 -10.69 2.62
C ILE A 111 -5.95 -11.98 1.86
N ALA A 112 -6.30 -13.03 2.60
CA ALA A 112 -6.91 -14.23 2.04
C ALA A 112 -8.35 -14.38 2.54
N TYR A 113 -9.11 -15.31 1.96
CA TYR A 113 -10.46 -15.64 2.44
C TYR A 113 -10.51 -17.06 2.99
N GLN A 114 -11.07 -17.21 4.18
CA GLN A 114 -11.50 -18.51 4.71
C GLN A 114 -13.02 -18.62 4.54
N ASN A 115 -13.45 -19.49 3.63
CA ASN A 115 -14.86 -19.61 3.26
C ASN A 115 -15.55 -20.67 4.11
N SER A 116 -16.78 -20.38 4.51
CA SER A 116 -17.76 -21.38 4.95
C SER A 116 -18.44 -22.01 3.71
N ALA A 117 -19.15 -23.13 3.92
CA ALA A 117 -19.95 -23.77 2.88
C ALA A 117 -20.97 -22.83 2.21
N ASN A 118 -21.50 -21.85 2.96
CA ASN A 118 -22.49 -20.89 2.46
C ASN A 118 -21.90 -19.53 2.04
N CYS A 119 -20.56 -19.40 1.98
CA CYS A 119 -19.84 -18.17 1.63
C CYS A 119 -20.14 -16.94 2.51
N ARG A 120 -20.88 -17.09 3.62
CA ARG A 120 -21.13 -16.00 4.58
C ARG A 120 -19.97 -15.88 5.55
N ARG A 121 -19.67 -14.64 5.97
CA ARG A 121 -18.72 -14.41 7.06
C ARG A 121 -19.42 -14.69 8.39
N ALA A 122 -18.80 -15.52 9.22
CA ALA A 122 -19.33 -15.91 10.52
C ALA A 122 -18.18 -16.31 11.43
N GLY A 123 -18.28 -16.02 12.71
CA GLY A 123 -17.28 -16.44 13.68
C GLY A 123 -17.78 -16.24 15.09
N GLN A 124 -17.16 -16.94 16.03
CA GLN A 124 -17.47 -16.84 17.44
C GLN A 124 -16.18 -16.78 18.24
N ARG A 125 -16.16 -15.88 19.22
CA ARG A 125 -15.12 -15.83 20.25
C ARG A 125 -15.67 -16.33 21.59
N ASP A 126 -14.81 -16.92 22.40
CA ASP A 126 -15.13 -17.23 23.80
C ASP A 126 -15.09 -15.97 24.67
N ARG A 127 -15.33 -16.13 25.98
CA ARG A 127 -15.30 -15.03 26.96
C ARG A 127 -13.91 -14.38 27.11
N ASN A 128 -12.86 -15.11 26.75
CA ASN A 128 -11.46 -14.64 26.77
C ASN A 128 -11.07 -14.05 25.40
N GLY A 129 -12.02 -13.88 24.49
CA GLY A 129 -11.78 -13.36 23.15
C GLY A 129 -11.09 -14.34 22.20
N ARG A 130 -10.93 -15.63 22.55
CA ARG A 130 -10.27 -16.61 21.67
C ARG A 130 -11.25 -17.07 20.60
N ILE A 131 -10.76 -17.19 19.37
CA ILE A 131 -11.57 -17.68 18.25
C ILE A 131 -11.91 -19.16 18.49
N ILE A 132 -13.21 -19.46 18.57
CA ILE A 132 -13.75 -20.83 18.61
C ILE A 132 -13.84 -21.37 17.18
N TYR A 133 -14.43 -20.57 16.29
CA TYR A 133 -14.42 -20.78 14.84
C TYR A 133 -14.52 -19.44 14.12
N ALA A 134 -14.02 -19.39 12.89
CA ALA A 134 -14.12 -18.22 12.04
C ALA A 134 -14.18 -18.61 10.56
N TYR A 135 -14.95 -17.85 9.80
CA TYR A 135 -15.05 -17.86 8.35
C TYR A 135 -15.12 -16.41 7.93
N GLY A 136 -14.12 -15.93 7.18
CA GLY A 136 -13.98 -14.50 6.94
C GLY A 136 -12.74 -14.13 6.16
N ILE A 137 -12.21 -12.97 6.51
CA ILE A 137 -10.98 -12.40 5.98
C ILE A 137 -9.83 -12.89 6.85
N ASN A 138 -8.87 -13.58 6.23
CA ASN A 138 -7.73 -14.18 6.90
C ASN A 138 -6.49 -13.30 6.66
N LEU A 139 -5.90 -12.80 7.76
CA LEU A 139 -4.70 -11.96 7.76
C LEU A 139 -3.41 -12.75 7.98
N ALA A 140 -3.48 -14.08 8.16
CA ALA A 140 -2.33 -14.97 8.31
C ALA A 140 -1.32 -14.86 7.16
N LEU A 141 -1.80 -14.47 5.98
CA LEU A 141 -0.99 -14.25 4.79
C LEU A 141 0.12 -13.21 5.03
N LEU A 142 -0.11 -12.24 5.91
CA LEU A 142 0.86 -11.20 6.23
C LEU A 142 2.08 -11.74 6.97
N GLU A 143 1.88 -12.74 7.84
CA GLU A 143 2.98 -13.44 8.49
C GLU A 143 3.71 -14.33 7.47
N ALA A 144 2.95 -15.07 6.64
CA ALA A 144 3.53 -15.95 5.62
C ALA A 144 4.40 -15.21 4.59
N ARG A 145 4.04 -13.97 4.26
CA ARG A 145 4.75 -13.11 3.29
C ARG A 145 5.58 -12.02 3.93
N TYR A 146 5.80 -12.05 5.25
CA TYR A 146 6.48 -10.96 5.95
C TYR A 146 7.85 -10.65 5.33
N ASP A 147 8.67 -11.68 5.13
CA ASP A 147 10.03 -11.52 4.59
C ASP A 147 10.01 -10.95 3.15
N GLU A 148 9.07 -11.38 2.32
CA GLU A 148 8.88 -10.89 0.95
C GLU A 148 8.45 -9.41 0.93
N LEU A 149 7.41 -9.08 1.72
CA LEU A 149 6.90 -7.71 1.83
C LEU A 149 7.95 -6.78 2.45
N LYS A 150 8.75 -7.28 3.39
CA LYS A 150 9.87 -6.52 3.97
C LYS A 150 10.91 -6.19 2.91
N ALA A 151 11.32 -7.17 2.10
CA ALA A 151 12.28 -6.95 1.02
C ALA A 151 11.79 -5.94 -0.01
N GLN A 152 10.50 -5.98 -0.37
CA GLN A 152 9.88 -5.00 -1.27
C GLN A 152 9.89 -3.58 -0.66
N ALA A 153 9.63 -3.47 0.65
CA ALA A 153 9.62 -2.18 1.33
C ALA A 153 11.04 -1.61 1.42
N ASP A 154 12.02 -2.44 1.76
CA ASP A 154 13.43 -2.07 1.80
C ASP A 154 13.89 -1.56 0.42
N HIS A 155 13.55 -2.28 -0.65
CA HIS A 155 13.87 -1.86 -2.02
C HIS A 155 13.22 -0.52 -2.39
N HIS A 156 11.96 -0.31 -2.03
CA HIS A 156 11.26 0.95 -2.30
C HIS A 156 11.87 2.12 -1.52
N ASP A 157 12.27 1.90 -0.28
CA ASP A 157 12.90 2.92 0.57
C ASP A 157 14.27 3.33 -0.02
N ASP A 158 15.08 2.36 -0.47
CA ASP A 158 16.35 2.60 -1.15
C ASP A 158 16.19 3.42 -2.43
N GLU A 159 15.24 3.04 -3.28
CA GLU A 159 14.94 3.76 -4.52
C GLU A 159 14.44 5.19 -4.24
N THR A 160 13.63 5.37 -3.20
CA THR A 160 13.15 6.68 -2.77
C THR A 160 14.30 7.57 -2.26
N ALA A 161 15.21 7.00 -1.48
CA ALA A 161 16.40 7.70 -0.99
C ALA A 161 17.31 8.15 -2.15
N ARG A 162 17.58 7.26 -3.13
CA ARG A 162 18.36 7.59 -4.33
C ARG A 162 17.73 8.73 -5.13
N ARG A 163 16.41 8.66 -5.37
CA ARG A 163 15.67 9.73 -6.08
C ARG A 163 15.75 11.06 -5.32
N ARG A 164 15.70 11.03 -3.99
CA ARG A 164 15.82 12.24 -3.16
C ARG A 164 17.20 12.88 -3.31
N VAL A 165 18.28 12.10 -3.26
CA VAL A 165 19.65 12.59 -3.46
C VAL A 165 19.78 13.26 -4.82
N LEU A 166 19.38 12.58 -5.90
CA LEU A 166 19.46 13.13 -7.26
C LEU A 166 18.65 14.42 -7.42
N ARG A 167 17.45 14.51 -6.82
CA ARG A 167 16.66 15.76 -6.83
C ARG A 167 17.36 16.89 -6.10
N ASN A 168 17.98 16.59 -4.95
CA ASN A 168 18.74 17.59 -4.19
C ASN A 168 19.94 18.07 -5.00
N ASP A 169 20.66 17.17 -5.68
CA ASP A 169 21.81 17.52 -6.53
C ASP A 169 21.38 18.41 -7.69
N ILE A 170 20.29 18.06 -8.39
CA ILE A 170 19.70 18.89 -9.45
C ILE A 170 19.33 20.28 -8.91
N THR A 171 18.68 20.32 -7.74
CA THR A 171 18.30 21.59 -7.10
C THR A 171 19.52 22.43 -6.74
N SER A 172 20.58 21.79 -6.23
CA SER A 172 21.82 22.47 -5.87
C SER A 172 22.54 23.01 -7.10
N LEU A 173 22.72 22.19 -8.15
CA LEU A 173 23.35 22.61 -9.40
C LEU A 173 22.60 23.77 -10.04
N ARG A 174 21.26 23.72 -10.04
CA ARG A 174 20.43 24.82 -10.55
C ARG A 174 20.68 26.12 -9.79
N ARG A 175 20.68 26.08 -8.46
CA ARG A 175 20.97 27.27 -7.62
C ARG A 175 22.38 27.81 -7.86
N THR A 176 23.36 26.93 -8.04
CA THR A 176 24.73 27.34 -8.38
C THR A 176 24.80 28.01 -9.74
N ILE A 177 24.11 27.49 -10.75
CA ILE A 177 24.01 28.11 -12.08
C ILE A 177 23.36 29.49 -11.98
N GLU A 178 22.21 29.60 -11.32
CA GLU A 178 21.50 30.88 -11.11
C GLU A 178 22.39 31.91 -10.40
N ALA A 179 23.05 31.53 -9.30
CA ALA A 179 23.96 32.42 -8.57
C ALA A 179 25.18 32.85 -9.41
N THR A 180 25.71 31.94 -10.25
CA THR A 180 26.84 32.24 -11.15
C THR A 180 26.43 33.22 -12.24
N ILE A 181 25.24 33.04 -12.82
CA ILE A 181 24.67 33.97 -13.81
C ILE A 181 24.50 35.35 -13.19
N GLU A 182 23.94 35.43 -11.98
CA GLU A 182 23.73 36.69 -11.30
C GLU A 182 25.04 37.43 -11.02
N MET A 183 26.07 36.73 -10.51
CA MET A 183 27.41 37.31 -10.34
C MET A 183 28.05 37.76 -11.65
N ALA A 184 27.76 37.08 -12.76
CA ALA A 184 28.28 37.44 -14.08
C ALA A 184 27.56 38.65 -14.69
N ARG A 185 26.36 38.98 -14.22
CA ARG A 185 25.52 40.06 -14.77
C ARG A 185 26.18 41.43 -14.65
N ASP A 186 26.93 41.67 -13.58
CA ASP A 186 27.69 42.92 -13.37
C ASP A 186 28.99 43.00 -14.19
N ARG A 187 29.40 41.90 -14.84
CA ARG A 187 30.69 41.77 -15.52
C ARG A 187 30.59 41.45 -17.01
N VAL A 188 29.41 41.09 -17.50
CA VAL A 188 29.18 40.64 -18.89
C VAL A 188 28.23 41.60 -19.62
N PRO A 189 28.52 41.99 -20.88
CA PRO A 189 27.62 42.84 -21.66
C PRO A 189 26.22 42.22 -21.82
N ALA A 190 25.17 43.03 -21.64
CA ALA A 190 23.77 42.58 -21.62
C ALA A 190 23.33 41.73 -22.83
N GLU A 191 23.90 41.97 -24.02
CA GLU A 191 23.60 41.22 -25.25
C GLU A 191 24.02 39.74 -25.19
N ARG A 192 25.09 39.41 -24.46
CA ARG A 192 25.50 38.00 -24.27
C ARG A 192 24.59 37.25 -23.30
N LEU A 193 24.06 37.94 -22.28
CA LEU A 193 23.12 37.37 -21.31
C LEU A 193 21.77 37.04 -21.96
N LYS A 194 21.24 37.91 -22.83
CA LYS A 194 19.99 37.66 -23.59
C LYS A 194 20.06 36.40 -24.45
N THR A 195 21.22 36.11 -25.04
CA THR A 195 21.43 34.91 -25.87
C THR A 195 21.41 33.64 -25.01
N PHE A 196 22.02 33.71 -23.82
CA PHE A 196 22.09 32.60 -22.87
C PHE A 196 20.74 32.32 -22.18
N GLU A 197 20.02 33.36 -21.75
CA GLU A 197 18.67 33.24 -21.18
C GLU A 197 17.68 32.61 -22.18
N ARG A 198 17.80 32.95 -23.47
CA ARG A 198 17.02 32.32 -24.55
C ARG A 198 17.32 30.82 -24.73
N GLN A 199 18.58 30.41 -24.52
CA GLN A 199 18.99 29.00 -24.57
C GLN A 199 18.54 28.22 -23.32
N LEU A 200 18.58 28.83 -22.14
CA LEU A 200 18.08 28.25 -20.89
C LEU A 200 16.56 28.05 -20.92
N GLY A 201 15.81 29.00 -21.48
CA GLY A 201 14.36 28.88 -21.69
C GLY A 201 13.93 27.78 -22.67
N LEU A 202 14.86 27.23 -23.46
CA LEU A 202 14.61 26.09 -24.36
C LEU A 202 14.83 24.72 -23.69
N ILE A 203 15.47 24.67 -22.51
CA ILE A 203 15.78 23.43 -21.78
C ILE A 203 14.58 22.96 -20.92
N GLY A 204 13.52 23.76 -20.81
CA GLY A 204 12.25 23.40 -20.16
C GLY A 204 11.46 24.63 -19.75
N PRO A 205 10.14 24.51 -19.49
CA PRO A 205 9.32 25.66 -19.12
C PRO A 205 9.88 26.33 -17.86
N ALA A 206 9.77 27.66 -17.81
CA ALA A 206 10.14 28.47 -16.66
C ALA A 206 9.48 27.87 -15.41
N TRP A 207 10.30 27.29 -14.54
CA TRP A 207 9.83 26.71 -13.29
C TRP A 207 9.39 27.87 -12.39
N ASP A 208 8.08 28.02 -12.19
CA ASP A 208 7.54 28.96 -11.23
C ASP A 208 7.87 28.42 -9.83
N GLY A 209 8.44 29.25 -8.97
CA GLY A 209 8.86 28.83 -7.63
C GLY A 209 7.72 28.46 -6.68
N SER A 210 6.51 28.15 -7.19
CA SER A 210 5.29 27.94 -6.41
C SER A 210 5.08 26.49 -5.97
N ALA A 211 5.82 25.52 -6.53
CA ALA A 211 5.78 24.12 -6.11
C ALA A 211 6.87 23.81 -5.05
N GLY A 212 6.81 24.48 -3.91
CA GLY A 212 7.43 24.06 -2.64
C GLY A 212 6.56 23.03 -1.89
N PRO A 213 7.11 22.27 -0.93
CA PRO A 213 6.56 20.99 -0.50
C PRO A 213 5.28 21.12 0.35
N ALA A 214 4.41 20.13 0.24
CA ALA A 214 3.50 19.74 1.33
C ALA A 214 4.26 18.94 2.39
#